data_AF-A0A2P8GWH7-F1
#
_entry.id   AF-A0A2P8GWH7-F1
#
_cell.length_a   1.000
_cell.length_b   1.000
_cell.length_c   1.000
_cell.angle_alpha   90.00
_cell.angle_beta   90.00
_cell.angle_gamma   90.00
#
_symmetry.space_group_name_H-M   'P 1'
#
loop_
_entity.id
_entity.type
_entity.pdbx_description
1 polymer ?
#
loop_
_entity_poly.entity_id
_entity_poly.type
_entity_poly.pdbx_seq_one_letter_code
_entity_poly.pdbx_strand_id
1 'polypeptide(L)'
;MAKWIELVTGSLEQKKQYRQHKARMEALAEPYRGAAKALDRYLMYYAGVTDGDTLVTMMGDAVDLWERAAVDGTPVRAIVGDDPVAFAEDFARAYSGTQWIDKERARLVAAIEDAERGETR
;
A
#
# COMPACT_ATOMS: atom_id res chain seq x y z
N MET A 1 -11.88 -28.14 -2.25
CA MET A 1 -10.53 -28.17 -2.86
C MET A 1 -10.32 -26.84 -3.56
N ALA A 2 -9.38 -25.97 -3.15
CA ALA A 2 -8.88 -24.84 -3.95
C ALA A 2 -8.07 -23.80 -3.15
N LYS A 3 -8.29 -23.65 -1.83
CA LYS A 3 -7.69 -22.55 -1.05
C LYS A 3 -6.16 -22.51 -1.09
N TRP A 4 -5.50 -23.67 -1.26
CA TRP A 4 -4.05 -23.75 -1.45
C TRP A 4 -3.60 -23.35 -2.85
N ILE A 5 -4.42 -23.61 -3.89
CA ILE A 5 -4.14 -23.18 -5.26
C ILE A 5 -4.24 -21.67 -5.32
N GLU A 6 -5.32 -21.07 -4.81
CA GLU A 6 -5.50 -19.62 -4.74
C GLU A 6 -4.38 -18.93 -3.96
N LEU A 7 -3.93 -19.50 -2.83
CA LEU A 7 -2.81 -18.96 -2.06
C LEU A 7 -1.50 -18.96 -2.87
N VAL A 8 -1.25 -19.99 -3.67
CA VAL A 8 -0.05 -20.11 -4.51
C VAL A 8 -0.16 -19.24 -5.76
N THR A 9 -1.27 -19.34 -6.50
CA THR A 9 -1.50 -18.59 -7.74
C THR A 9 -1.66 -17.11 -7.47
N GLY A 10 -2.27 -16.72 -6.34
CA GLY A 10 -2.35 -15.33 -5.88
C GLY A 10 -0.95 -14.75 -5.67
N SER A 11 -0.08 -15.43 -4.92
CA SER A 11 1.31 -14.98 -4.73
C SER A 11 2.11 -14.87 -6.04
N LEU A 12 1.87 -15.77 -7.01
CA LEU A 12 2.52 -15.70 -8.32
C LEU A 12 2.01 -14.53 -9.16
N GLU A 13 0.70 -14.30 -9.19
CA GLU A 13 0.10 -13.19 -9.93
C GLU A 13 0.47 -11.85 -9.29
N GLN A 14 0.43 -11.72 -7.96
CA GLN A 14 0.93 -10.57 -7.21
C GLN A 14 2.40 -10.26 -7.57
N LYS A 15 3.28 -11.27 -7.61
CA LYS A 15 4.68 -11.08 -8.03
C LYS A 15 4.81 -10.60 -9.47
N LYS A 16 3.96 -11.10 -10.37
CA LYS A 16 3.95 -10.68 -11.78
C LYS A 16 3.49 -9.23 -11.91
N GLN A 17 2.39 -8.86 -11.26
CA GLN A 17 1.87 -7.50 -11.22
C GLN A 17 2.89 -6.53 -10.61
N TYR A 18 3.51 -6.91 -9.48
CA TYR A 18 4.58 -6.14 -8.85
C TYR A 18 5.72 -5.83 -9.83
N ARG A 19 6.21 -6.83 -10.57
CA ARG A 19 7.25 -6.63 -11.59
C ARG A 19 6.80 -5.73 -12.73
N GLN A 20 5.55 -5.85 -13.16
CA GLN A 20 5.00 -5.00 -14.21
C GLN A 20 4.92 -3.53 -13.76
N HIS A 21 4.42 -3.26 -12.56
CA HIS A 21 4.38 -1.92 -11.99
C HIS A 21 5.78 -1.32 -11.80
N LYS A 22 6.78 -2.12 -11.37
CA LYS A 22 8.17 -1.65 -11.34
C LYS A 22 8.70 -1.28 -12.72
N ALA A 23 8.46 -2.12 -13.74
CA ALA A 23 8.89 -1.83 -15.10
C ALA A 23 8.24 -0.54 -15.66
N ARG A 24 6.95 -0.34 -15.39
CA ARG A 24 6.21 0.88 -15.76
C ARG A 24 6.81 2.12 -15.08
N MET A 25 7.08 2.04 -13.79
CA MET A 25 7.75 3.11 -13.04
C MET A 25 9.13 3.46 -13.60
N GLU A 26 9.92 2.46 -14.00
CA GLU A 26 11.24 2.64 -14.65
C GLU A 26 11.14 3.28 -16.05
N ALA A 27 10.02 3.09 -16.75
CA ALA A 27 9.83 3.63 -18.10
C ALA A 27 9.47 5.12 -18.11
N LEU A 28 9.01 5.68 -16.99
CA LEU A 28 8.69 7.11 -16.87
C LEU A 28 9.89 7.99 -17.25
N ALA A 29 9.65 9.15 -17.85
CA ALA A 29 10.71 10.15 -18.03
C ALA A 29 11.00 10.88 -16.71
N GLU A 30 12.18 11.50 -16.60
CA GLU A 30 12.42 12.46 -15.51
C GLU A 30 11.56 13.71 -15.71
N PRO A 31 11.09 14.37 -14.62
CA PRO A 31 11.37 14.09 -13.20
C PRO A 31 10.45 13.03 -12.56
N TYR A 32 9.48 12.46 -13.30
CA TYR A 32 8.44 11.58 -12.76
C TYR A 32 9.00 10.25 -12.26
N ARG A 33 9.99 9.69 -12.97
CA ARG A 33 10.67 8.46 -12.54
C ARG A 33 11.30 8.61 -11.16
N GLY A 34 12.07 9.68 -10.93
CA GLY A 34 12.71 9.94 -9.65
C GLY A 34 11.69 10.12 -8.52
N ALA A 35 10.62 10.88 -8.77
CA ALA A 35 9.57 11.11 -7.79
C ALA A 35 8.78 9.82 -7.45
N ALA A 36 8.41 9.05 -8.46
CA ALA A 36 7.70 7.79 -8.28
C ALA A 36 8.50 6.78 -7.46
N LYS A 37 9.81 6.63 -7.73
CA LYS A 37 10.71 5.77 -6.95
C LYS A 37 10.87 6.23 -5.51
N ALA A 38 10.96 7.54 -5.28
CA ALA A 38 11.08 8.09 -3.94
C ALA A 38 9.82 7.84 -3.11
N LEU A 39 8.65 8.07 -3.71
CA LEU A 39 7.35 7.78 -3.09
C LEU A 39 7.20 6.30 -2.78
N ASP A 40 7.44 5.43 -3.76
CA ASP A 40 7.37 3.98 -3.60
C ASP A 40 8.26 3.49 -2.44
N ARG A 41 9.52 3.92 -2.40
CA ARG A 41 10.44 3.58 -1.30
C ARG A 41 9.88 4.04 0.04
N TYR A 42 9.36 5.26 0.13
CA TYR A 42 8.78 5.77 1.38
C TYR A 42 7.58 4.94 1.82
N LEU A 43 6.65 4.63 0.91
CA LEU A 43 5.47 3.80 1.18
C LEU A 43 5.84 2.40 1.66
N MET A 44 6.89 1.78 1.12
CA MET A 44 7.36 0.46 1.57
C MET A 44 7.83 0.46 3.03
N TYR A 45 8.36 1.58 3.53
CA TYR A 45 8.74 1.72 4.94
C TYR A 45 7.57 2.15 5.82
N TYR A 46 6.77 3.12 5.37
CA TYR A 46 5.71 3.73 6.17
C TYR A 46 4.48 2.84 6.30
N ALA A 47 3.97 2.31 5.19
CA ALA A 47 2.65 1.71 5.17
C ALA A 47 2.60 0.34 5.86
N GLY A 48 3.76 -0.31 6.08
CA GLY A 48 3.85 -1.59 6.79
C GLY A 48 2.94 -2.68 6.21
N VAL A 49 2.60 -2.59 4.92
CA VAL A 49 1.58 -3.43 4.29
C VAL A 49 2.08 -4.87 4.22
N THR A 50 1.47 -5.74 5.01
CA THR A 50 1.78 -7.18 5.03
C THR A 50 0.88 -8.00 4.10
N ASP A 51 -0.17 -7.39 3.57
CA ASP A 51 -1.10 -8.01 2.62
C ASP A 51 -0.67 -7.77 1.17
N GLY A 52 -0.43 -8.85 0.44
CA GLY A 52 0.12 -8.80 -0.91
C GLY A 52 -0.80 -8.14 -1.94
N ASP A 53 -2.12 -8.32 -1.80
CA ASP A 53 -3.11 -7.72 -2.72
C ASP A 53 -3.16 -6.21 -2.51
N THR A 54 -3.29 -5.76 -1.26
CA THR A 54 -3.28 -4.35 -0.88
C THR A 54 -2.00 -3.66 -1.37
N LEU A 55 -0.85 -4.32 -1.22
CA LEU A 55 0.44 -3.79 -1.67
C LEU A 55 0.46 -3.57 -3.19
N VAL A 56 0.01 -4.56 -3.95
CA VAL A 56 0.04 -4.51 -5.41
C VAL A 56 -0.97 -3.50 -5.95
N THR A 57 -2.17 -3.42 -5.37
CA THR A 57 -3.15 -2.37 -5.71
C THR A 57 -2.60 -0.98 -5.45
N MET A 58 -2.08 -0.72 -4.25
CA MET A 58 -1.49 0.58 -3.89
C MET A 58 -0.35 0.97 -4.85
N MET A 59 0.52 0.01 -5.21
CA MET A 59 1.61 0.26 -6.14
C MET A 59 1.10 0.51 -7.57
N GLY A 60 0.04 -0.16 -7.99
CA GLY A 60 -0.64 0.07 -9.25
C GLY A 60 -1.20 1.49 -9.35
N ASP A 61 -1.99 1.90 -8.35
CA ASP A 61 -2.60 3.23 -8.30
C ASP A 61 -1.54 4.35 -8.25
N ALA A 62 -0.43 4.12 -7.54
CA ALA A 62 0.70 5.04 -7.53
C ALA A 62 1.35 5.17 -8.93
N VAL A 63 1.56 4.07 -9.64
CA VAL A 63 2.13 4.10 -11.01
C VAL A 63 1.17 4.80 -11.98
N ASP A 64 -0.12 4.50 -11.91
CA ASP A 64 -1.16 5.12 -12.76
C ASP A 64 -1.21 6.64 -12.56
N LEU A 65 -1.06 7.12 -11.31
CA LEU A 65 -0.95 8.53 -10.98
C LEU A 65 0.22 9.20 -11.71
N TRP A 66 1.41 8.60 -11.64
CA TRP A 66 2.61 9.18 -12.25
C TRP A 66 2.61 9.11 -13.77
N GLU A 67 2.08 8.04 -14.36
CA GLU A 67 1.91 7.94 -15.82
C GLU A 67 0.98 9.02 -16.35
N ARG A 68 -0.17 9.23 -15.69
CA ARG A 68 -1.10 10.30 -16.07
C ARG A 68 -0.44 11.67 -15.95
N ALA A 69 0.25 11.92 -14.83
CA ALA A 69 0.98 13.17 -14.64
C ALA A 69 2.04 13.41 -15.72
N ALA A 70 2.74 12.36 -16.15
CA ALA A 70 3.73 12.45 -17.21
C ALA A 70 3.11 12.76 -18.57
N VAL A 71 1.95 12.15 -18.89
CA VAL A 71 1.18 12.44 -20.11
C VAL A 71 0.69 13.89 -20.12
N ASP A 72 0.19 14.36 -18.98
CA ASP A 72 -0.39 15.71 -18.86
C ASP A 72 0.68 16.81 -18.69
N GLY A 73 1.95 16.44 -18.47
CA GLY A 73 3.02 17.40 -18.19
C GLY A 73 2.86 18.09 -16.82
N THR A 74 2.17 17.44 -15.88
CA THR A 74 1.84 18.01 -14.57
C THR A 74 3.11 18.16 -13.71
N PRO A 75 3.46 19.37 -13.22
CA PRO A 75 4.62 19.55 -12.36
C PRO A 75 4.55 18.66 -11.11
N VAL A 76 5.67 18.06 -10.69
CA VAL A 76 5.71 17.15 -9.52
C VAL A 76 5.08 17.79 -8.27
N ARG A 77 5.33 19.07 -8.03
CA ARG A 77 4.76 19.81 -6.88
C ARG A 77 3.25 20.03 -6.97
N ALA A 78 2.65 20.01 -8.15
CA ALA A 78 1.20 20.03 -8.29
C ALA A 78 0.55 18.68 -7.90
N ILE A 79 1.34 17.60 -7.86
CA ILE A 79 0.87 16.25 -7.48
C ILE A 79 1.03 16.04 -5.98
N VAL A 80 2.24 16.25 -5.46
CA VAL A 80 2.59 15.92 -4.07
C VAL A 80 2.44 17.10 -3.11
N GLY A 81 2.13 18.29 -3.62
CA GLY A 81 2.04 19.51 -2.82
C GLY A 81 3.38 19.99 -2.24
N ASP A 82 3.27 20.90 -1.28
CA ASP A 82 4.42 21.46 -0.56
C ASP A 82 5.04 20.45 0.41
N ASP A 83 4.19 19.62 1.01
CA ASP A 83 4.58 18.53 1.91
C ASP A 83 4.38 17.15 1.25
N PRO A 84 5.44 16.60 0.62
CA PRO A 84 5.36 15.29 -0.03
C PRO A 84 5.24 14.13 0.97
N VAL A 85 5.59 14.35 2.24
CA VAL A 85 5.44 13.33 3.29
C VAL A 85 3.96 13.23 3.65
N ALA A 86 3.30 14.35 3.93
CA ALA A 86 1.85 14.36 4.18
C ALA A 86 1.06 13.71 3.05
N PHE A 87 1.41 14.02 1.78
CA PHE A 87 0.83 13.35 0.62
C PHE A 87 1.02 11.83 0.67
N ALA A 88 2.24 11.36 0.92
CA ALA A 88 2.54 9.93 0.94
C ALA A 88 1.80 9.20 2.07
N GLU A 89 1.71 9.81 3.25
CA GLU A 89 0.99 9.23 4.38
C GLU A 89 -0.52 9.20 4.16
N ASP A 90 -1.10 10.27 3.62
CA ASP A 90 -2.52 10.30 3.24
C ASP A 90 -2.84 9.29 2.14
N PHE A 91 -1.97 9.17 1.14
CA PHE A 91 -2.06 8.14 0.10
C PHE A 91 -2.05 6.74 0.71
N ALA A 92 -1.10 6.43 1.60
CA ALA A 92 -1.03 5.14 2.29
C ALA A 92 -2.28 4.84 3.14
N ARG A 93 -2.84 5.87 3.78
CA ARG A 93 -4.03 5.74 4.64
C ARG A 93 -5.28 5.31 3.86
N ALA A 94 -5.34 5.59 2.56
CA ALA A 94 -6.41 5.10 1.68
C ALA A 94 -6.38 3.57 1.51
N TYR A 95 -5.22 2.94 1.73
CA TYR A 95 -5.02 1.49 1.60
C TYR A 95 -4.80 0.80 2.95
N SER A 96 -4.83 1.54 4.06
CA SER A 96 -4.64 0.97 5.40
C SER A 96 -5.90 0.28 5.93
N GLY A 97 -6.44 -0.67 5.16
CA GLY A 97 -7.37 -1.67 5.64
C GLY A 97 -6.63 -2.80 6.35
N THR A 98 -7.00 -3.05 7.61
CA THR A 98 -6.40 -4.01 8.56
C THR A 98 -4.90 -3.81 8.77
N GLN A 99 -4.52 -2.75 9.48
CA GLN A 99 -3.15 -2.60 9.97
C GLN A 99 -2.80 -3.75 10.92
N TRP A 100 -1.51 -4.12 11.05
CA TRP A 100 -1.05 -5.16 12.00
C TRP A 100 -1.55 -4.91 13.44
N ILE A 101 -1.77 -3.65 13.80
CA ILE A 101 -2.36 -3.24 15.08
C ILE A 101 -3.83 -3.65 15.22
N ASP A 102 -4.59 -3.86 14.14
CA ASP A 102 -6.00 -4.27 14.23
C ASP A 102 -6.14 -5.69 14.76
N LYS A 103 -5.15 -6.56 14.48
CA LYS A 103 -5.05 -7.89 15.11
C LYS A 103 -4.79 -7.78 16.61
N GLU A 104 -3.94 -6.83 17.01
CA GLU A 104 -3.65 -6.59 18.43
C GLU A 104 -4.80 -5.87 19.15
N ARG A 105 -5.52 -4.96 18.47
CA ARG A 105 -6.76 -4.33 18.95
C ARG A 105 -7.84 -5.38 19.18
N ALA A 106 -8.03 -6.30 18.24
CA ALA A 106 -8.99 -7.39 18.39
C ALA A 106 -8.63 -8.31 19.57
N ARG A 107 -7.34 -8.63 19.75
CA ARG A 107 -6.87 -9.39 20.92
C ARG A 107 -7.10 -8.65 22.24
N LEU A 108 -6.82 -7.35 22.27
CA LEU A 108 -7.04 -6.52 23.45
C LEU A 108 -8.53 -6.46 23.81
N VAL A 109 -9.41 -6.22 22.83
CA VAL A 109 -10.87 -6.20 23.04
C VAL A 109 -11.36 -7.55 23.60
N ALA A 110 -10.96 -8.66 22.99
CA ALA A 110 -11.35 -9.99 23.45
C ALA A 110 -10.87 -10.27 24.90
N ALA A 111 -9.64 -9.84 25.24
CA ALA A 111 -9.10 -10.02 26.59
C ALA A 111 -9.87 -9.23 27.65
N ILE A 112 -10.34 -8.02 27.33
CA ILE A 112 -11.17 -7.21 28.24
C ILE A 112 -12.56 -7.82 28.40
N GLU A 113 -13.21 -8.25 27.31
CA GLU A 113 -14.51 -8.92 27.37
C GLU A 113 -14.46 -10.21 28.21
N ASP A 114 -13.37 -10.99 28.10
CA ASP A 114 -13.16 -12.19 28.92
C ASP A 114 -13.00 -11.85 30.41
N ALA A 115 -12.30 -10.77 30.73
CA ALA A 115 -12.14 -10.32 32.12
C ALA A 115 -13.47 -9.89 32.74
N GLU A 116 -14.29 -9.11 32.03
CA GLU A 116 -15.63 -8.70 32.48
C GLU A 116 -16.57 -9.89 32.71
N ARG A 117 -16.51 -10.90 31.84
CA ARG A 117 -17.26 -12.15 32.01
C ARG A 117 -16.80 -12.95 33.23
N GLY A 118 -15.53 -12.86 33.60
CA GLY A 118 -14.95 -13.51 34.77
C GLY A 118 -15.35 -12.86 36.10
N GLU A 119 -15.55 -11.55 36.13
CA GLU A 119 -15.93 -10.80 37.34
C GLU A 119 -17.41 -10.95 37.72
N THR A 120 -18.27 -11.38 36.78
CA THR A 120 -19.72 -11.54 37.00
C THR A 120 -20.09 -12.93 37.56
N ARG A 121 -19.10 -13.76 37.94
CA ARG A 121 -19.29 -15.17 38.34
C ARG A 121 -19.00 -15.45 39.80
#